data_AF-A0A4Q0AGE1-F1
#
_entry.id   AF-A0A4Q0AGE1-F1
#
_cell.length_a   1.000
_cell.length_b   1.000
_cell.length_c   1.000
_cell.angle_alpha   90.00
_cell.angle_beta   90.00
_cell.angle_gamma   90.00
#
_symmetry.space_group_name_H-M   'P 1'
#
loop_
_entity.id
_entity.type
_entity.pdbx_description
1 polymer ?
#
loop_
_entity_poly.entity_id
_entity_poly.type
_entity_poly.pdbx_seq_one_letter_code
_entity_poly.pdbx_strand_id
1 'polypeptide(L)'
;MVNALDVTGIIYVRAKNVTIQNTRVRGCGPGGAIDVGYDNANGPVTVKDVELNGQGCGDYAMIGNSNYTCIRCNIYGARVGAAMDTTVVVRDSWIHDLVYVTASHMEAILSNGGNNYQVIHNNLECVGGDDQGGCSAALAMFGDFGPIDNALVQYNLFNTSGSYCTYAGSAAGKPYPNGTNVRYLNNYFGKKYNPQCGLYGPATAWAFNAGNVWSDNVWADGSGTVAAPN
;
A
#
# COMPACT_ATOMS: atom_id res chain seq x y z
N MET A 1 23.63 7.58 5.91
CA MET A 1 22.42 8.36 6.23
C MET A 1 22.20 9.37 5.11
N VAL A 2 20.95 9.55 4.70
CA VAL A 2 20.50 10.65 3.82
C VAL A 2 19.59 11.54 4.68
N ASN A 3 19.87 12.82 4.77
CA ASN A 3 19.15 13.73 5.67
C ASN A 3 19.10 15.15 5.10
N ALA A 4 17.93 15.80 5.18
CA ALA A 4 17.75 17.21 4.82
C ALA A 4 18.13 17.54 3.37
N LEU A 5 17.83 16.64 2.42
CA LEU A 5 18.10 16.84 1.00
C LEU A 5 16.82 17.07 0.18
N ASP A 6 16.97 17.74 -0.95
CA ASP A 6 16.01 17.72 -2.07
C ASP A 6 16.70 16.99 -3.23
N VAL A 7 16.29 15.76 -3.47
CA VAL A 7 16.89 14.84 -4.44
C VAL A 7 16.02 14.80 -5.68
N THR A 8 16.57 15.14 -6.84
CA THR A 8 15.95 14.84 -8.14
C THR A 8 16.49 13.50 -8.64
N GLY A 9 15.61 12.56 -8.96
CA GLY A 9 15.95 11.22 -9.44
C GLY A 9 15.60 10.11 -8.45
N ILE A 10 16.43 9.07 -8.39
CA ILE A 10 16.15 7.83 -7.65
C ILE A 10 17.21 7.64 -6.57
N ILE A 11 16.79 7.20 -5.38
CA ILE A 11 17.69 6.71 -4.35
C ILE A 11 17.71 5.17 -4.42
N TYR A 12 18.83 4.62 -4.86
CA TYR A 12 19.09 3.18 -4.80
C TYR A 12 19.75 2.82 -3.46
N VAL A 13 19.06 2.02 -2.65
CA VAL A 13 19.60 1.50 -1.41
C VAL A 13 20.15 0.10 -1.66
N ARG A 14 21.47 -0.05 -1.55
CA ARG A 14 22.22 -1.31 -1.72
C ARG A 14 23.03 -1.69 -0.48
N ALA A 15 22.63 -1.17 0.67
CA ALA A 15 23.28 -1.37 1.96
C ALA A 15 22.25 -1.63 3.05
N LYS A 16 22.72 -2.16 4.19
CA LYS A 16 21.91 -2.40 5.39
C LYS A 16 21.97 -1.20 6.33
N ASN A 17 20.97 -1.04 7.20
CA ASN A 17 20.89 0.00 8.22
C ASN A 17 20.95 1.43 7.65
N VAL A 18 20.30 1.65 6.49
CA VAL A 18 20.22 2.97 5.88
C VAL A 18 19.06 3.74 6.47
N THR A 19 19.28 5.00 6.80
CA THR A 19 18.23 5.95 7.17
C THR A 19 18.17 7.07 6.16
N ILE A 20 16.97 7.32 5.63
CA ILE A 20 16.59 8.46 4.80
C ILE A 20 15.57 9.27 5.60
N GLN A 21 15.88 10.52 5.90
CA GLN A 21 15.00 11.33 6.74
C GLN A 21 14.95 12.80 6.34
N ASN A 22 13.85 13.50 6.67
CA ASN A 22 13.67 14.93 6.42
C ASN A 22 14.02 15.34 4.98
N THR A 23 13.68 14.49 4.01
CA THR A 23 14.17 14.61 2.63
C THR A 23 13.00 14.65 1.68
N ARG A 24 13.17 15.35 0.57
CA ARG A 24 12.26 15.30 -0.57
C ARG A 24 12.92 14.55 -1.71
N VAL A 25 12.20 13.62 -2.34
CA VAL A 25 12.64 12.93 -3.55
C VAL A 25 11.64 13.21 -4.67
N ARG A 26 12.12 13.78 -5.78
CA ARG A 26 11.33 14.18 -6.95
C ARG A 26 11.75 13.37 -8.16
N GLY A 27 10.75 12.74 -8.78
CA GLY A 27 10.92 11.82 -9.89
C GLY A 27 11.04 10.36 -9.43
N CYS A 28 10.95 9.45 -10.40
CA CYS A 28 11.27 8.05 -10.20
C CYS A 28 11.69 7.40 -11.52
N GLY A 29 12.14 6.15 -11.45
CA GLY A 29 12.39 5.31 -12.62
C GLY A 29 12.21 3.84 -12.28
N PRO A 30 12.90 2.91 -12.98
CA PRO A 30 12.81 1.49 -12.67
C PRO A 30 13.22 1.24 -11.21
N GLY A 31 12.25 0.89 -10.37
CA GLY A 31 12.44 0.71 -8.91
C GLY A 31 11.81 1.79 -8.01
N GLY A 32 11.19 2.83 -8.58
CA GLY A 32 10.54 3.89 -7.81
C GLY A 32 11.46 5.07 -7.49
N ALA A 33 11.02 5.91 -6.54
CA ALA A 33 11.84 7.02 -6.03
C ALA A 33 12.86 6.52 -5.00
N ILE A 34 12.49 5.48 -4.24
CA ILE A 34 13.38 4.77 -3.32
C ILE A 34 13.30 3.26 -3.60
N ASP A 35 14.35 2.73 -4.22
CA ASP A 35 14.50 1.30 -4.48
C ASP A 35 15.29 0.66 -3.33
N VAL A 36 14.64 -0.22 -2.57
CA VAL A 36 15.28 -1.03 -1.52
C VAL A 36 15.42 -2.52 -1.88
N GLY A 37 15.08 -2.91 -3.12
CA GLY A 37 15.17 -4.30 -3.60
C GLY A 37 14.14 -5.26 -2.99
N TYR A 38 14.36 -6.55 -3.21
CA TYR A 38 13.48 -7.67 -2.86
C TYR A 38 14.14 -8.61 -1.84
N ASP A 39 13.38 -9.57 -1.31
CA ASP A 39 13.88 -10.74 -0.54
C ASP A 39 14.79 -10.39 0.66
N ASN A 40 14.61 -9.20 1.25
CA ASN A 40 15.51 -8.66 2.28
C ASN A 40 17.00 -8.63 1.86
N ALA A 41 17.29 -8.58 0.55
CA ALA A 41 18.65 -8.48 0.03
C ALA A 41 19.36 -7.21 0.51
N ASN A 42 18.58 -6.13 0.70
CA ASN A 42 19.04 -4.89 1.32
C ASN A 42 18.28 -4.64 2.64
N GLY A 43 18.63 -3.54 3.31
CA GLY A 43 17.98 -3.13 4.55
C GLY A 43 18.48 -3.85 5.81
N PRO A 44 17.95 -3.48 6.98
CA PRO A 44 16.76 -2.66 7.16
C PRO A 44 16.96 -1.21 6.71
N VAL A 45 15.93 -0.63 6.09
CA VAL A 45 15.90 0.76 5.65
C VAL A 45 14.82 1.52 6.41
N THR A 46 15.18 2.65 7.02
CA THR A 46 14.21 3.56 7.62
C THR A 46 14.03 4.78 6.73
N VAL A 47 12.80 5.04 6.31
CA VAL A 47 12.38 6.23 5.57
C VAL A 47 11.41 6.99 6.46
N LYS A 48 11.76 8.20 6.89
CA LYS A 48 11.01 8.90 7.94
C LYS A 48 10.95 10.40 7.70
N ASP A 49 9.77 11.00 7.81
CA ASP A 49 9.57 12.44 7.54
C ASP A 49 10.04 12.78 6.11
N VAL A 50 9.60 12.00 5.12
CA VAL A 50 10.04 12.09 3.72
C VAL A 50 8.86 12.36 2.79
N GLU A 51 9.06 13.27 1.85
CA GLU A 51 8.14 13.51 0.73
C GLU A 51 8.66 12.79 -0.52
N LEU A 52 7.82 11.97 -1.13
CA LEU A 52 8.07 11.30 -2.41
C LEU A 52 7.07 11.84 -3.43
N ASN A 53 7.58 12.53 -4.45
CA ASN A 53 6.79 13.09 -5.54
C ASN A 53 7.24 12.45 -6.85
N GLY A 54 6.40 11.59 -7.43
CA GLY A 54 6.75 10.89 -8.66
C GLY A 54 6.78 11.78 -9.90
N GLN A 55 6.17 12.97 -9.87
CA GLN A 55 6.08 13.85 -11.06
C GLN A 55 5.47 13.15 -12.29
N GLY A 56 4.56 12.19 -12.09
CA GLY A 56 3.93 11.41 -13.15
C GLY A 56 4.81 10.28 -13.68
N CYS A 57 5.80 9.81 -12.91
CA CYS A 57 6.74 8.79 -13.32
C CYS A 57 6.12 7.36 -13.37
N GLY A 58 5.27 7.13 -14.37
CA GLY A 58 4.98 5.79 -14.88
C GLY A 58 4.48 4.73 -13.89
N ASP A 59 4.75 3.47 -14.27
CA ASP A 59 4.08 2.23 -13.83
C ASP A 59 4.67 1.60 -12.54
N TYR A 60 5.52 2.33 -11.80
CA TYR A 60 6.26 1.80 -10.65
C TYR A 60 5.70 2.27 -9.30
N ALA A 61 5.95 1.49 -8.25
CA ALA A 61 5.73 1.95 -6.88
C ALA A 61 6.80 2.97 -6.46
N MET A 62 6.44 4.00 -5.70
CA MET A 62 7.40 5.02 -5.27
C MET A 62 8.45 4.51 -4.28
N ILE A 63 8.09 3.51 -3.46
CA ILE A 63 9.00 2.83 -2.53
C ILE A 63 8.71 1.33 -2.51
N GLY A 64 9.76 0.51 -2.53
CA GLY A 64 9.61 -0.94 -2.43
C GLY A 64 10.94 -1.70 -2.53
N ASN A 65 10.96 -3.01 -2.25
CA ASN A 65 9.80 -3.86 -1.96
C ASN A 65 9.89 -4.55 -0.59
N SER A 66 11.10 -4.73 -0.03
CA SER A 66 11.32 -5.52 1.18
C SER A 66 12.20 -4.81 2.21
N ASN A 67 12.10 -5.22 3.48
CA ASN A 67 12.95 -4.76 4.59
C ASN A 67 13.00 -3.24 4.82
N TYR A 68 11.87 -2.55 4.68
CA TYR A 68 11.79 -1.11 4.92
C TYR A 68 10.68 -0.70 5.88
N THR A 69 10.90 0.45 6.52
CA THR A 69 9.93 1.12 7.40
C THR A 69 9.73 2.55 6.89
N CYS A 70 8.53 2.87 6.37
CA CYS A 70 8.11 4.24 6.05
C CYS A 70 7.29 4.82 7.21
N ILE A 71 7.66 6.01 7.69
CA ILE A 71 7.06 6.65 8.86
C ILE A 71 6.81 8.11 8.54
N ARG A 72 5.55 8.57 8.63
CA ARG A 72 5.19 9.96 8.31
C ARG A 72 5.70 10.38 6.93
N CYS A 73 5.54 9.47 5.98
CA CYS A 73 5.87 9.71 4.58
C CYS A 73 4.67 10.35 3.88
N ASN A 74 4.94 11.29 2.97
CA ASN A 74 3.95 11.83 2.05
C ASN A 74 4.28 11.36 0.63
N ILE A 75 3.45 10.50 0.04
CA ILE A 75 3.77 9.79 -1.21
C ILE A 75 2.69 10.04 -2.25
N TYR A 76 3.09 10.56 -3.41
CA TYR A 76 2.15 10.90 -4.47
C TYR A 76 2.81 10.97 -5.86
N GLY A 77 2.00 11.12 -6.91
CA GLY A 77 2.49 11.45 -8.24
C GLY A 77 3.04 10.26 -9.05
N ALA A 78 2.63 9.02 -8.73
CA ALA A 78 2.97 7.80 -9.47
C ALA A 78 1.81 6.81 -9.49
N ARG A 79 1.93 5.69 -10.22
CA ARG A 79 0.87 4.67 -10.29
C ARG A 79 0.60 3.98 -8.95
N VAL A 80 1.67 3.61 -8.24
CA VAL A 80 1.58 2.94 -6.94
C VAL A 80 2.37 3.74 -5.89
N GLY A 81 1.82 3.87 -4.69
CA GLY A 81 2.53 4.52 -3.59
C GLY A 81 3.64 3.64 -3.02
N ALA A 82 3.27 2.54 -2.38
CA ALA A 82 4.22 1.63 -1.75
C ALA A 82 3.99 0.17 -2.18
N ALA A 83 5.09 -0.55 -2.44
CA ALA A 83 5.04 -1.99 -2.69
C ALA A 83 5.59 -2.78 -1.50
N MET A 84 5.01 -3.96 -1.25
CA MET A 84 5.39 -4.84 -0.14
C MET A 84 5.57 -6.29 -0.60
N ASP A 85 6.75 -6.84 -0.32
CA ASP A 85 7.12 -8.24 -0.57
C ASP A 85 7.45 -8.97 0.75
N THR A 86 8.41 -8.47 1.55
CA THR A 86 8.56 -9.03 2.91
C THR A 86 9.13 -8.03 3.91
N THR A 87 8.68 -8.12 5.17
CA THR A 87 9.21 -7.33 6.29
C THR A 87 9.08 -5.83 6.03
N VAL A 88 7.85 -5.37 5.89
CA VAL A 88 7.54 -3.98 5.55
C VAL A 88 6.64 -3.34 6.61
N VAL A 89 6.98 -2.11 6.98
CA VAL A 89 6.15 -1.27 7.83
C VAL A 89 5.85 0.03 7.09
N VAL A 90 4.57 0.36 6.94
CA VAL A 90 4.12 1.68 6.50
C VAL A 90 3.23 2.22 7.60
N ARG A 91 3.66 3.31 8.24
CA ARG A 91 2.93 3.89 9.38
C ARG A 91 2.84 5.40 9.35
N ASP A 92 1.75 5.92 9.90
CA ASP A 92 1.50 7.36 10.07
C ASP A 92 1.66 8.16 8.77
N SER A 93 1.47 7.52 7.61
CA SER A 93 1.82 8.07 6.30
C SER A 93 0.57 8.39 5.48
N TRP A 94 0.75 9.28 4.50
CA TRP A 94 -0.30 9.65 3.55
C TRP A 94 0.14 9.26 2.15
N ILE A 95 -0.68 8.47 1.46
CA ILE A 95 -0.48 8.09 0.08
C ILE A 95 -1.70 8.58 -0.71
N HIS A 96 -1.47 9.44 -1.69
CA HIS A 96 -2.54 10.16 -2.39
C HIS A 96 -2.10 10.63 -3.78
N ASP A 97 -3.03 11.23 -4.53
CA ASP A 97 -2.79 11.83 -5.86
C ASP A 97 -1.92 10.93 -6.76
N LEU A 98 -2.31 9.65 -6.81
CA LEU A 98 -1.73 8.67 -7.72
C LEU A 98 -2.10 9.01 -9.16
N VAL A 99 -1.23 8.64 -10.09
CA VAL A 99 -1.34 9.04 -11.49
C VAL A 99 -1.55 7.80 -12.35
N TYR A 100 -2.67 7.80 -13.08
CA TYR A 100 -2.92 6.85 -14.15
C TYR A 100 -2.16 7.28 -15.40
N VAL A 101 -1.23 6.44 -15.87
CA VAL A 101 -0.37 6.75 -17.03
C VAL A 101 -0.74 5.90 -18.24
N THR A 102 -0.98 4.60 -18.03
CA THR A 102 -1.38 3.63 -19.06
C THR A 102 -2.37 2.63 -18.47
N ALA A 103 -3.08 1.89 -19.32
CA ALA A 103 -3.96 0.77 -18.94
C ALA A 103 -3.26 -0.21 -17.99
N SER A 104 -3.52 -0.02 -16.70
CA SER A 104 -2.85 -0.69 -15.59
C SER A 104 -3.72 -0.60 -14.33
N HIS A 105 -3.48 -1.52 -13.40
CA HIS A 105 -4.04 -1.46 -12.06
C HIS A 105 -3.31 -0.41 -11.22
N MET A 106 -3.98 0.25 -10.29
CA MET A 106 -3.35 1.22 -9.38
C MET A 106 -3.75 0.97 -7.93
N GLU A 107 -2.84 1.26 -7.02
CA GLU A 107 -3.00 1.01 -5.60
C GLU A 107 -2.19 1.99 -4.77
N ALA A 108 -2.74 2.45 -3.64
CA ALA A 108 -1.93 3.22 -2.69
C ALA A 108 -0.83 2.33 -2.08
N ILE A 109 -1.20 1.10 -1.71
CA ILE A 109 -0.26 0.06 -1.31
C ILE A 109 -0.58 -1.25 -2.04
N LEU A 110 0.44 -1.88 -2.61
CA LEU A 110 0.34 -3.14 -3.36
C LEU A 110 1.26 -4.21 -2.75
N SER A 111 0.73 -5.44 -2.64
CA SER A 111 1.52 -6.66 -2.51
C SER A 111 1.02 -7.69 -3.52
N ASN A 112 1.94 -8.39 -4.18
CA ASN A 112 1.66 -9.49 -5.10
C ASN A 112 2.06 -10.86 -4.52
N GLY A 113 2.13 -10.95 -3.20
CA GLY A 113 2.54 -12.14 -2.45
C GLY A 113 3.61 -11.77 -1.45
N GLY A 114 3.72 -12.54 -0.36
CA GLY A 114 4.74 -12.34 0.66
C GLY A 114 4.18 -12.14 2.06
N ASN A 115 4.99 -11.60 2.97
CA ASN A 115 4.68 -11.70 4.40
C ASN A 115 5.28 -10.61 5.30
N ASN A 116 4.84 -10.62 6.57
CA ASN A 116 5.36 -9.74 7.62
C ASN A 116 5.13 -8.26 7.32
N TYR A 117 3.86 -7.90 7.13
CA TYR A 117 3.43 -6.53 6.83
C TYR A 117 2.82 -5.85 8.04
N GLN A 118 3.10 -4.56 8.20
CA GLN A 118 2.43 -3.68 9.15
C GLN A 118 2.02 -2.39 8.44
N VAL A 119 0.73 -2.24 8.18
CA VAL A 119 0.12 -1.05 7.60
C VAL A 119 -0.71 -0.41 8.71
N ILE A 120 -0.16 0.63 9.35
CA ILE A 120 -0.70 1.16 10.61
C ILE A 120 -0.96 2.67 10.53
N HIS A 121 -2.18 3.10 10.80
CA HIS A 121 -2.52 4.52 10.97
C HIS A 121 -2.14 5.40 9.78
N ASN A 122 -2.39 4.91 8.56
CA ASN A 122 -2.16 5.67 7.32
C ASN A 122 -3.47 6.26 6.78
N ASN A 123 -3.37 7.34 6.01
CA ASN A 123 -4.43 7.76 5.09
C ASN A 123 -4.06 7.26 3.68
N LEU A 124 -4.87 6.37 3.11
CA LEU A 124 -4.59 5.69 1.86
C LEU A 124 -5.67 6.04 0.84
N GLU A 125 -5.26 6.76 -0.20
CA GLU A 125 -6.13 7.23 -1.25
C GLU A 125 -5.69 6.67 -2.61
N CYS A 126 -6.63 6.08 -3.35
CA CYS A 126 -6.42 5.73 -4.75
C CYS A 126 -7.58 6.28 -5.57
N VAL A 127 -7.30 7.20 -6.48
CA VAL A 127 -8.30 7.75 -7.40
C VAL A 127 -7.75 7.76 -8.82
N GLY A 128 -8.62 7.52 -9.78
CA GLY A 128 -8.30 7.62 -11.20
C GLY A 128 -8.36 6.27 -11.92
N GLY A 129 -8.17 6.36 -13.23
CA GLY A 129 -8.45 5.27 -14.17
C GLY A 129 -9.34 5.73 -15.31
N ASP A 130 -9.60 4.80 -16.22
CA ASP A 130 -10.54 4.90 -17.32
C ASP A 130 -11.19 3.53 -17.60
N ASP A 131 -11.86 3.37 -18.73
CA ASP A 131 -12.50 2.10 -19.10
C ASP A 131 -11.51 0.94 -19.36
N GLN A 132 -10.21 1.21 -19.39
CA GLN A 132 -9.14 0.24 -19.66
C GLN A 132 -8.29 -0.09 -18.42
N GLY A 133 -8.48 0.62 -17.30
CA GLY A 133 -7.69 0.40 -16.09
C GLY A 133 -7.94 1.43 -15.01
N GLY A 134 -7.17 1.36 -13.92
CA GLY A 134 -7.26 2.32 -12.83
C GLY A 134 -7.12 1.71 -11.45
N CYS A 135 -7.59 2.46 -10.46
CA CYS A 135 -7.53 2.02 -9.07
C CYS A 135 -8.26 0.70 -8.86
N SER A 136 -7.53 -0.30 -8.37
CA SER A 136 -8.12 -1.52 -7.85
C SER A 136 -8.60 -1.27 -6.43
N ALA A 137 -7.74 -0.68 -5.59
CA ALA A 137 -7.99 -0.45 -4.17
C ALA A 137 -7.05 0.59 -3.54
N ALA A 138 -7.37 1.03 -2.32
CA ALA A 138 -6.42 1.76 -1.49
C ALA A 138 -5.31 0.82 -0.98
N LEU A 139 -5.67 -0.38 -0.52
CA LEU A 139 -4.72 -1.44 -0.14
C LEU A 139 -5.08 -2.75 -0.85
N ALA A 140 -4.18 -3.25 -1.70
CA ALA A 140 -4.36 -4.54 -2.34
C ALA A 140 -3.27 -5.53 -1.94
N MET A 141 -3.70 -6.69 -1.43
CA MET A 141 -2.84 -7.84 -1.21
C MET A 141 -3.35 -8.98 -2.09
N PHE A 142 -2.54 -9.39 -3.06
CA PHE A 142 -2.84 -10.43 -4.03
C PHE A 142 -1.85 -11.58 -3.90
N GLY A 143 -2.33 -12.82 -3.86
CA GLY A 143 -1.46 -13.99 -3.87
C GLY A 143 -1.00 -14.40 -5.27
N ASP A 144 -0.37 -13.48 -6.02
CA ASP A 144 0.09 -13.74 -7.40
C ASP A 144 1.35 -14.63 -7.42
N PHE A 145 2.34 -14.28 -6.60
CA PHE A 145 3.67 -14.91 -6.59
C PHE A 145 3.99 -15.64 -5.29
N GLY A 146 3.12 -15.53 -4.28
CA GLY A 146 3.21 -16.25 -3.02
C GLY A 146 1.97 -16.00 -2.16
N PRO A 147 1.72 -16.80 -1.11
CA PRO A 147 0.62 -16.53 -0.18
C PRO A 147 0.87 -15.21 0.55
N ILE A 148 -0.22 -14.57 0.98
CA ILE A 148 -0.17 -13.43 1.90
C ILE A 148 -0.17 -14.00 3.33
N ASP A 149 0.87 -13.72 4.11
CA ASP A 149 0.95 -14.19 5.49
C ASP A 149 1.42 -13.11 6.48
N ASN A 150 0.84 -13.12 7.68
CA ASN A 150 1.22 -12.22 8.78
C ASN A 150 1.18 -10.73 8.39
N ALA A 151 -0.02 -10.27 8.04
CA ALA A 151 -0.27 -8.87 7.74
C ALA A 151 -1.11 -8.23 8.85
N LEU A 152 -0.61 -7.14 9.45
CA LEU A 152 -1.37 -6.28 10.34
C LEU A 152 -1.82 -5.03 9.59
N VAL A 153 -3.12 -4.85 9.47
CA VAL A 153 -3.76 -3.69 8.86
C VAL A 153 -4.60 -3.02 9.93
N GLN A 154 -4.11 -1.91 10.49
CA GLN A 154 -4.70 -1.33 11.69
C GLN A 154 -4.82 0.19 11.66
N TYR A 155 -5.94 0.73 12.13
CA TYR A 155 -6.18 2.18 12.28
C TYR A 155 -6.05 3.01 10.99
N ASN A 156 -6.06 2.38 9.81
CA ASN A 156 -5.94 3.12 8.55
C ASN A 156 -7.27 3.75 8.14
N LEU A 157 -7.20 4.87 7.45
CA LEU A 157 -8.30 5.45 6.70
C LEU A 157 -8.13 5.08 5.21
N PHE A 158 -9.11 4.39 4.65
CA PHE A 158 -9.13 4.03 3.23
C PHE A 158 -10.12 4.92 2.47
N ASN A 159 -9.71 5.45 1.32
CA ASN A 159 -10.59 6.09 0.35
C ASN A 159 -10.20 5.67 -1.06
N THR A 160 -11.17 5.27 -1.87
CA THR A 160 -10.87 4.95 -3.27
C THR A 160 -12.05 5.18 -4.19
N SER A 161 -11.76 5.50 -5.45
CA SER A 161 -12.72 5.39 -6.57
C SER A 161 -12.65 4.02 -7.26
N GLY A 162 -11.76 3.14 -6.80
CA GLY A 162 -11.50 1.84 -7.41
C GLY A 162 -12.57 0.78 -7.16
N SER A 163 -12.26 -0.46 -7.54
CA SER A 163 -13.17 -1.60 -7.40
C SER A 163 -13.61 -1.86 -5.95
N TYR A 164 -12.66 -2.01 -5.02
CA TYR A 164 -12.94 -2.20 -3.59
C TYR A 164 -11.98 -1.34 -2.77
N CYS A 165 -12.34 -0.94 -1.54
CA CYS A 165 -11.37 -0.23 -0.70
C CYS A 165 -10.15 -1.07 -0.36
N THR A 166 -10.33 -2.38 -0.21
CA THR A 166 -9.21 -3.31 0.01
C THR A 166 -9.43 -4.71 -0.57
N TYR A 167 -8.35 -5.32 -1.05
CA TYR A 167 -8.25 -6.76 -1.29
C TYR A 167 -7.42 -7.38 -0.17
N ALA A 168 -8.03 -8.25 0.62
CA ALA A 168 -7.50 -8.66 1.92
C ALA A 168 -6.59 -9.90 1.91
N GLY A 169 -6.14 -10.37 0.74
CA GLY A 169 -5.10 -11.41 0.63
C GLY A 169 -5.57 -12.83 0.31
N SER A 170 -6.88 -13.11 0.30
CA SER A 170 -7.46 -14.43 0.00
C SER A 170 -8.37 -14.38 -1.23
N ALA A 171 -7.78 -14.25 -2.42
CA ALA A 171 -8.52 -14.15 -3.68
C ALA A 171 -8.53 -15.49 -4.43
N ALA A 172 -9.71 -16.11 -4.58
CA ALA A 172 -9.86 -17.43 -5.21
C ALA A 172 -9.30 -17.53 -6.65
N GLY A 173 -9.30 -16.42 -7.40
CA GLY A 173 -8.76 -16.36 -8.76
C GLY A 173 -7.24 -16.23 -8.85
N LYS A 174 -6.52 -16.23 -7.71
CA LYS A 174 -5.07 -16.07 -7.67
C LYS A 174 -4.34 -17.41 -7.47
N PRO A 175 -3.10 -17.57 -7.97
CA PRO A 175 -2.32 -18.80 -7.81
C PRO A 175 -2.13 -19.26 -6.35
N TYR A 176 -2.02 -18.30 -5.42
CA TYR A 176 -1.94 -18.53 -3.98
C TYR A 176 -3.16 -17.93 -3.28
N PRO A 177 -4.33 -18.58 -3.35
CA PRO A 177 -5.62 -17.96 -3.03
C PRO A 177 -5.92 -17.85 -1.53
N ASN A 178 -5.04 -18.37 -0.67
CA ASN A 178 -5.27 -18.51 0.76
C ASN A 178 -4.26 -17.66 1.54
N GLY A 179 -4.67 -16.49 2.00
CA GLY A 179 -3.90 -15.72 2.97
C GLY A 179 -4.17 -16.17 4.41
N THR A 180 -3.16 -16.09 5.27
CA THR A 180 -3.22 -16.48 6.69
C THR A 180 -2.66 -15.41 7.62
N ASN A 181 -3.08 -15.42 8.88
CA ASN A 181 -2.62 -14.44 9.88
C ASN A 181 -2.81 -12.96 9.46
N VAL A 182 -3.81 -12.69 8.62
CA VAL A 182 -4.17 -11.35 8.15
C VAL A 182 -5.16 -10.72 9.12
N ARG A 183 -4.80 -9.58 9.70
CA ARG A 183 -5.55 -8.94 10.78
C ARG A 183 -5.95 -7.52 10.37
N TYR A 184 -7.23 -7.32 10.06
CA TYR A 184 -7.85 -6.03 9.83
C TYR A 184 -8.53 -5.56 11.12
N LEU A 185 -7.92 -4.60 11.80
CA LEU A 185 -8.34 -4.16 13.13
C LEU A 185 -8.58 -2.65 13.16
N ASN A 186 -9.73 -2.20 13.62
CA ASN A 186 -9.99 -0.79 13.92
C ASN A 186 -9.73 0.18 12.75
N ASN A 187 -9.94 -0.26 11.50
CA ASN A 187 -9.77 0.61 10.33
C ASN A 187 -11.04 1.40 10.03
N TYR A 188 -10.85 2.53 9.35
CA TYR A 188 -11.89 3.45 8.90
C TYR A 188 -12.06 3.35 7.39
N PHE A 189 -13.27 3.08 6.95
CA PHE A 189 -13.64 3.05 5.53
C PHE A 189 -14.35 4.35 5.19
N GLY A 190 -13.70 5.17 4.36
CA GLY A 190 -14.18 6.48 3.99
C GLY A 190 -15.12 6.47 2.78
N LYS A 191 -15.88 7.55 2.65
CA LYS A 191 -16.82 7.78 1.54
C LYS A 191 -16.40 8.96 0.66
N LYS A 192 -15.14 9.39 0.75
CA LYS A 192 -14.62 10.60 0.07
C LYS A 192 -14.84 10.55 -1.45
N TYR A 193 -14.68 9.38 -2.06
CA TYR A 193 -14.77 9.21 -3.52
C TYR A 193 -15.89 8.25 -3.95
N ASN A 194 -16.41 7.43 -3.05
CA ASN A 194 -17.51 6.51 -3.34
C ASN A 194 -18.28 6.18 -2.05
N PRO A 195 -19.64 6.18 -2.05
CA PRO A 195 -20.45 5.93 -0.85
C PRO A 195 -20.23 4.55 -0.20
N GLN A 196 -19.64 3.59 -0.91
CA GLN A 196 -19.36 2.23 -0.42
C GLN A 196 -17.85 1.96 -0.23
N CYS A 197 -16.98 2.99 -0.29
CA CYS A 197 -15.52 2.83 -0.26
C CYS A 197 -15.04 1.87 -1.37
N GLY A 198 -15.11 2.33 -2.62
CA GLY A 198 -14.96 1.51 -3.83
C GLY A 198 -16.29 1.14 -4.47
N LEU A 199 -16.27 0.85 -5.78
CA LEU A 199 -17.46 0.61 -6.62
C LEU A 199 -18.28 -0.62 -6.21
N TYR A 200 -17.61 -1.66 -5.72
CA TYR A 200 -18.24 -2.94 -5.39
C TYR A 200 -18.30 -3.20 -3.88
N GLY A 201 -17.77 -2.29 -3.06
CA GLY A 201 -17.86 -2.34 -1.61
C GLY A 201 -16.53 -2.16 -0.90
N PRO A 202 -16.56 -2.18 0.45
CA PRO A 202 -15.42 -1.78 1.26
C PRO A 202 -14.25 -2.76 1.18
N ALA A 203 -14.52 -4.06 1.00
CA ALA A 203 -13.49 -5.08 1.01
C ALA A 203 -13.88 -6.32 0.21
N THR A 204 -12.87 -7.07 -0.23
CA THR A 204 -13.01 -8.39 -0.87
C THR A 204 -11.77 -9.24 -0.59
N ALA A 205 -11.72 -10.44 -1.16
CA ALA A 205 -10.59 -11.37 -1.04
C ALA A 205 -10.25 -11.68 0.41
N TRP A 206 -11.26 -12.09 1.18
CA TRP A 206 -11.13 -12.49 2.58
C TRP A 206 -11.44 -13.97 2.75
N ALA A 207 -10.83 -14.59 3.76
CA ALA A 207 -11.18 -15.94 4.17
C ALA A 207 -11.22 -16.02 5.70
N PHE A 208 -12.25 -16.68 6.22
CA PHE A 208 -12.34 -17.06 7.63
C PHE A 208 -11.51 -18.31 7.89
N ASN A 209 -10.18 -18.16 7.88
CA ASN A 209 -9.22 -19.25 8.10
C ASN A 209 -8.23 -18.91 9.22
N ALA A 210 -7.24 -19.79 9.42
CA ALA A 210 -6.34 -19.75 10.58
C ALA A 210 -5.61 -18.40 10.72
N GLY A 211 -5.83 -17.75 11.85
CA GLY A 211 -5.16 -16.50 12.24
C GLY A 211 -5.73 -15.24 11.60
N ASN A 212 -6.66 -15.36 10.65
CA ASN A 212 -7.30 -14.19 10.08
C ASN A 212 -8.29 -13.57 11.07
N VAL A 213 -8.22 -12.25 11.24
CA VAL A 213 -9.08 -11.51 12.18
C VAL A 213 -9.62 -10.26 11.51
N TRP A 214 -10.93 -10.08 11.54
CA TRP A 214 -11.61 -8.87 11.14
C TRP A 214 -12.38 -8.33 12.35
N SER A 215 -11.93 -7.22 12.93
CA SER A 215 -12.54 -6.68 14.14
C SER A 215 -12.57 -5.16 14.13
N ASP A 216 -13.67 -4.61 14.63
CA ASP A 216 -13.81 -3.17 14.94
C ASP A 216 -13.55 -2.23 13.76
N ASN A 217 -13.68 -2.73 12.53
CA ASN A 217 -13.62 -1.90 11.33
C ASN A 217 -14.95 -1.14 11.20
N VAL A 218 -14.88 0.16 10.91
CA VAL A 218 -16.04 1.07 10.93
C VAL A 218 -16.04 1.99 9.73
N TRP A 219 -17.21 2.54 9.42
CA TRP A 219 -17.32 3.65 8.46
C TRP A 219 -16.78 4.93 9.10
N ALA A 220 -15.99 5.70 8.33
CA ALA A 220 -15.34 6.92 8.82
C ALA A 220 -16.34 8.03 9.21
N ASP A 221 -17.58 7.99 8.68
CA ASP A 221 -18.66 8.92 9.01
C ASP A 221 -19.48 8.48 10.25
N GLY A 222 -19.08 7.38 10.90
CA GLY A 222 -19.79 6.84 12.06
C GLY A 222 -21.07 6.09 11.71
N SER A 223 -21.34 5.77 10.44
CA SER A 223 -22.57 5.08 10.03
C SER A 223 -22.65 3.60 10.45
N GLY A 224 -21.70 3.11 11.24
CA GLY A 224 -21.69 1.76 11.81
C GLY A 224 -20.44 0.97 11.46
N THR A 225 -20.53 -0.35 11.64
CA THR A 225 -19.43 -1.28 11.40
C THR A 225 -19.33 -1.68 9.92
N VAL A 226 -18.12 -2.03 9.50
CA VAL A 226 -17.83 -2.69 8.23
C VAL A 226 -17.59 -4.15 8.53
N ALA A 227 -18.50 -5.02 8.09
CA ALA A 227 -18.37 -6.46 8.26
C ALA A 227 -17.23 -7.03 7.39
N ALA A 228 -16.68 -8.17 7.80
CA ALA A 228 -15.79 -8.95 6.95
C ALA A 228 -16.54 -9.34 5.66
N PRO A 229 -15.88 -9.29 4.49
CA PRO A 229 -16.53 -9.72 3.26
C PRO A 229 -16.74 -11.24 3.27
N ASN A 230 -17.83 -11.66 2.63
CA ASN A 230 -18.24 -13.06 2.52
C ASN A 230 -17.33 -13.86 1.59
#